data_AF-A0A0L7KV20-F1
#
_entry.id   AF-A0A0L7KV20-F1
#
_cell.length_a   1.000
_cell.length_b   1.000
_cell.length_c   1.000
_cell.angle_alpha   90.00
_cell.angle_beta   90.00
_cell.angle_gamma   90.00
#
_symmetry.space_group_name_H-M   'P 1'
#
loop_
_entity.id
_entity.type
_entity.pdbx_description
1 polymer ?
#
loop_
_entity_poly.entity_id
_entity_poly.type
_entity_poly.pdbx_seq_one_letter_code
_entity_poly.pdbx_strand_id
1 'polypeptide(L)'
;MSSPSGWWEVAAGAVRRAGAVRGALARGAVERPLYWLNEIVDAQATQITSILAMRYRYRVCAVTNKPTVLSFSEQEFSLHYIFAALRDAPPDSDATREWFLQLMARTQVAFNEMEDMSSKLYLCSVFTLAVLALSGHWALEAELAPLLRVSCSAARHLLPAAAPALLAREPWQECTLQVLEWLWHTRDCLTDEVASSCQRTLLSLRHTEPFAKHKIWTRL
;
A
#
# COMPACT_ATOMS: atom_id res chain seq x y z
N MET A 1 14.63 1.35 -20.95
CA MET A 1 14.75 0.57 -19.69
C MET A 1 13.54 0.89 -18.81
N SER A 2 12.71 -0.09 -18.44
CA SER A 2 11.51 0.15 -17.61
C SER A 2 11.73 -0.09 -16.11
N SER A 3 12.92 -0.53 -15.70
CA SER A 3 13.25 -0.77 -14.29
C SER A 3 13.84 0.48 -13.63
N PRO A 4 13.20 1.01 -12.56
CA PRO A 4 13.72 2.15 -11.82
C PRO A 4 15.11 1.94 -11.21
N SER A 5 15.48 0.69 -10.88
CA SER A 5 16.77 0.37 -10.26
C SER A 5 17.97 0.61 -11.18
N GLY A 6 17.74 0.63 -12.50
CA GLY A 6 18.78 0.92 -13.50
C GLY A 6 18.81 2.38 -13.95
N TRP A 7 18.04 3.28 -13.34
CA TRP A 7 18.01 4.69 -13.74
C TRP A 7 19.03 5.50 -12.97
N TRP A 8 19.77 6.35 -13.71
CA TRP A 8 20.68 7.33 -13.11
C TRP A 8 19.95 8.35 -12.23
N GLU A 9 18.74 8.75 -12.64
CA GLU A 9 17.86 9.60 -11.86
C GLU A 9 16.43 9.07 -11.90
N VAL A 10 15.83 8.88 -10.73
CA VAL A 10 14.46 8.42 -10.60
C VAL A 10 13.51 9.62 -10.67
N ALA A 11 13.05 9.97 -11.88
CA ALA A 11 12.09 11.06 -12.11
C ALA A 11 10.63 10.57 -12.03
N ALA A 12 9.72 11.36 -11.46
CA ALA A 12 8.31 10.97 -11.26
C ALA A 12 7.61 10.57 -12.57
N GLY A 13 7.79 11.37 -13.64
CA GLY A 13 7.25 11.05 -14.96
C GLY A 13 7.84 9.76 -15.58
N ALA A 14 9.05 9.36 -15.21
CA ALA A 14 9.64 8.10 -15.65
C ALA A 14 9.02 6.91 -14.91
N VAL A 15 8.86 6.99 -13.58
CA VAL A 15 8.19 5.95 -12.77
C VAL A 15 6.75 5.75 -13.24
N ARG A 16 6.05 6.85 -13.52
CA ARG A 16 4.69 6.84 -14.08
C ARG A 16 4.60 6.04 -15.39
N ARG A 17 5.48 6.32 -16.35
CA ARG A 17 5.52 5.62 -17.64
C ARG A 17 5.90 4.14 -17.47
N ALA A 18 6.87 3.86 -16.61
CA ALA A 18 7.26 2.49 -16.31
C ALA A 18 6.11 1.68 -15.70
N GLY A 19 5.38 2.26 -14.74
CA GLY A 19 4.19 1.66 -14.14
C GLY A 19 3.11 1.37 -15.18
N ALA A 20 2.80 2.33 -16.05
CA ALA A 20 1.81 2.16 -17.12
C ALA A 20 2.19 1.05 -18.11
N VAL A 21 3.44 1.04 -18.59
CA VAL A 21 3.94 0.03 -19.55
C VAL A 21 3.95 -1.36 -18.92
N ARG A 22 4.49 -1.48 -17.70
CA ARG A 22 4.58 -2.77 -16.99
C ARG A 22 3.21 -3.31 -16.61
N GLY A 23 2.29 -2.44 -16.17
CA GLY A 23 0.91 -2.82 -15.91
C GLY A 23 0.22 -3.34 -17.17
N ALA A 24 0.42 -2.68 -18.31
CA ALA A 24 -0.12 -3.15 -19.60
C ALA A 24 0.47 -4.51 -20.02
N LEU A 25 1.78 -4.72 -19.83
CA LEU A 25 2.46 -6.00 -20.15
C LEU A 25 2.11 -7.13 -19.19
N ALA A 26 1.79 -6.82 -17.94
CA ALA A 26 1.42 -7.80 -16.93
C ALA A 26 -0.01 -8.34 -17.11
N ARG A 27 -0.86 -7.65 -17.89
CA ARG A 27 -2.20 -8.15 -18.23
C ARG A 27 -2.08 -9.45 -19.03
N GLY A 28 -2.50 -10.55 -18.42
CA GLY A 28 -2.41 -11.89 -19.01
C GLY A 28 -1.14 -12.68 -18.64
N ALA A 29 -0.25 -12.13 -17.83
CA ALA A 29 0.88 -12.88 -17.28
C ALA A 29 0.38 -13.83 -16.16
N VAL A 30 0.68 -15.13 -16.28
CA VAL A 30 0.14 -16.16 -15.38
C VAL A 30 1.02 -16.39 -14.15
N GLU A 31 2.34 -16.34 -14.29
CA GLU A 31 3.25 -16.83 -13.23
C GLU A 31 3.53 -15.82 -12.11
N ARG A 32 3.74 -14.53 -12.43
CA ARG A 32 4.13 -13.50 -11.44
C ARG A 32 3.53 -12.13 -11.75
N PRO A 33 2.20 -11.99 -11.74
CA PRO A 33 1.52 -10.80 -12.24
C PRO A 33 1.83 -9.51 -11.46
N LEU A 34 2.28 -9.62 -10.20
CA LEU A 34 2.45 -8.48 -9.30
C LEU A 34 3.90 -8.14 -8.95
N TYR A 35 4.89 -9.00 -9.21
CA TYR A 35 6.28 -8.78 -8.76
C TYR A 35 6.91 -7.49 -9.31
N TRP A 36 6.51 -7.05 -10.49
CA TRP A 36 6.98 -5.79 -11.08
C TRP A 36 6.55 -4.56 -10.27
N LEU A 37 5.48 -4.66 -9.47
CA LEU A 37 5.00 -3.57 -8.62
C LEU A 37 5.98 -3.26 -7.50
N ASN A 38 6.77 -4.23 -7.04
CA ASN A 38 7.73 -4.05 -5.96
C ASN A 38 8.71 -2.91 -6.24
N GLU A 39 9.34 -2.92 -7.42
CA GLU A 39 10.28 -1.85 -7.81
C GLU A 39 9.59 -0.49 -7.95
N ILE A 40 8.32 -0.49 -8.35
CA ILE A 40 7.55 0.73 -8.58
C ILE A 40 7.09 1.33 -7.24
N VAL A 41 6.61 0.51 -6.31
CA VAL A 41 6.21 0.93 -4.96
C VAL A 41 7.39 1.54 -4.21
N ASP A 42 8.54 0.88 -4.24
CA ASP A 42 9.76 1.38 -3.62
C ASP A 42 10.23 2.70 -4.24
N ALA A 43 10.31 2.77 -5.57
CA ALA A 43 10.72 3.99 -6.26
C ALA A 43 9.80 5.18 -5.92
N GLN A 44 8.49 4.95 -5.82
CA GLN A 44 7.52 5.97 -5.42
C GLN A 44 7.72 6.39 -3.96
N ALA A 45 7.89 5.43 -3.04
CA ALA A 45 8.15 5.72 -1.63
C ALA A 45 9.43 6.57 -1.46
N THR A 46 10.51 6.26 -2.16
CA THR A 46 11.74 7.05 -2.12
C THR A 46 11.56 8.47 -2.69
N GLN A 47 10.78 8.62 -3.77
CA GLN A 47 10.48 9.94 -4.35
C GLN A 47 9.69 10.85 -3.42
N ILE A 48 8.76 10.29 -2.64
CA ILE A 48 7.97 11.05 -1.68
C ILE A 48 8.90 11.64 -0.60
N THR A 49 9.83 10.83 -0.10
CA THR A 49 10.85 11.26 0.87
C THR A 49 11.74 12.38 0.30
N SER A 50 12.20 12.26 -0.95
CA SER A 50 13.12 13.24 -1.56
C SER A 50 12.47 14.59 -1.86
N ILE A 51 11.19 14.61 -2.27
CA ILE A 51 10.43 15.84 -2.52
C ILE A 51 10.23 16.64 -1.23
N LEU A 52 9.97 15.96 -0.11
CA LEU A 52 9.80 16.62 1.19
C LEU A 52 11.12 17.14 1.75
N ALA A 53 12.22 16.39 1.58
CA ALA A 53 13.56 16.84 1.92
C ALA A 53 13.98 18.10 1.13
N MET A 54 13.66 18.16 -0.17
CA MET A 54 13.87 19.37 -0.98
C MET A 54 12.97 20.53 -0.53
N ARG A 55 11.69 20.28 -0.21
CA ARG A 55 10.76 21.31 0.29
C ARG A 55 11.21 21.90 1.63
N TYR A 56 11.75 21.09 2.55
CA TYR A 56 12.29 21.58 3.83
C TYR A 56 13.52 22.46 3.63
N ARG A 57 14.44 22.09 2.71
CA ARG A 57 15.59 22.93 2.34
C ARG A 57 15.21 24.23 1.64
N TYR A 58 14.23 24.21 0.73
CA TYR A 58 13.83 25.41 0.00
C TYR A 58 12.92 26.36 0.80
N ARG A 59 12.20 25.87 1.83
CA ARG A 59 11.42 26.75 2.73
C ARG A 59 12.29 27.68 3.57
N VAL A 60 13.57 27.36 3.76
CA VAL A 60 14.53 28.25 4.43
C VAL A 60 15.06 29.34 3.48
N CYS A 61 14.91 29.19 2.16
CA CYS A 61 15.56 30.06 1.17
C CYS A 61 14.65 30.82 0.18
N ALA A 62 13.33 30.59 0.09
CA ALA A 62 12.54 31.26 -0.95
C ALA A 62 11.10 31.64 -0.55
N VAL A 63 10.89 32.95 -0.36
CA VAL A 63 9.62 33.64 -0.59
C VAL A 63 9.42 33.77 -2.10
N THR A 64 8.92 32.72 -2.77
CA THR A 64 8.31 32.89 -4.09
C THR A 64 7.05 32.04 -4.20
N ASN A 65 5.95 32.73 -4.50
CA ASN A 65 4.58 32.26 -4.39
C ASN A 65 4.14 31.47 -5.64
N LYS A 66 4.75 30.30 -5.88
CA LYS A 66 4.23 29.32 -6.85
C LYS A 66 3.97 27.99 -6.15
N PRO A 67 2.72 27.51 -6.10
CA PRO A 67 2.42 26.22 -5.52
C PRO A 67 2.92 25.14 -6.50
N THR A 68 4.04 24.49 -6.18
CA THR A 68 4.49 23.31 -6.92
C THR A 68 3.63 22.11 -6.50
N VAL A 69 2.43 22.00 -7.10
CA VAL A 69 1.42 20.94 -6.94
C VAL A 69 1.84 19.66 -7.68
N LEU A 70 3.05 19.17 -7.42
CA LEU A 70 3.50 17.84 -7.88
C LEU A 70 3.12 16.72 -6.90
N SER A 71 2.56 17.06 -5.72
CA SER A 71 2.58 16.17 -4.55
C SER A 71 1.32 15.34 -4.26
N PHE A 72 0.21 15.53 -4.97
CA PHE A 72 -1.02 14.72 -4.78
C PHE A 72 -1.31 13.85 -6.02
N SER A 73 -1.20 14.45 -7.22
CA SER A 73 -1.54 13.77 -8.48
C SER A 73 -0.65 12.57 -8.83
N GLU A 74 0.64 12.58 -8.46
CA GLU A 74 1.55 11.45 -8.76
C GLU A 74 1.29 10.25 -7.84
N GLN A 75 1.08 10.50 -6.54
CA GLN A 75 0.74 9.45 -5.58
C GLN A 75 -0.61 8.82 -5.93
N GLU A 76 -1.60 9.65 -6.22
CA GLU A 76 -2.95 9.23 -6.64
C GLU A 76 -2.89 8.40 -7.93
N PHE A 77 -2.14 8.88 -8.93
CA PHE A 77 -1.92 8.13 -10.18
C PHE A 77 -1.24 6.78 -9.90
N SER A 78 -0.25 6.77 -9.00
CA SER A 78 0.44 5.54 -8.58
C SER A 78 -0.51 4.51 -8.01
N LEU A 79 -1.28 4.93 -7.01
CA LEU A 79 -2.28 4.10 -6.35
C LEU A 79 -3.33 3.59 -7.33
N HIS A 80 -3.72 4.41 -8.32
CA HIS A 80 -4.69 4.03 -9.33
C HIS A 80 -4.22 2.85 -10.20
N TYR A 81 -3.00 2.89 -10.74
CA TYR A 81 -2.52 1.75 -11.55
C TYR A 81 -2.16 0.53 -10.70
N ILE A 82 -1.67 0.74 -9.47
CA ILE A 82 -1.42 -0.36 -8.51
C ILE A 82 -2.73 -1.10 -8.26
N PHE A 83 -3.80 -0.36 -7.97
CA PHE A 83 -5.12 -0.92 -7.73
C PHE A 83 -5.68 -1.64 -8.95
N ALA A 84 -5.52 -1.09 -10.15
CA ALA A 84 -5.93 -1.77 -11.38
C ALA A 84 -5.19 -3.11 -11.57
N ALA A 85 -3.88 -3.14 -11.34
CA ALA A 85 -3.09 -4.37 -11.43
C ALA A 85 -3.52 -5.42 -10.39
N LEU A 86 -3.83 -4.98 -9.17
CA LEU A 86 -4.32 -5.86 -8.10
C LEU A 86 -5.69 -6.47 -8.41
N ARG A 87 -6.57 -5.70 -9.06
CA ARG A 87 -7.89 -6.19 -9.47
C ARG A 87 -7.82 -7.25 -10.58
N ASP A 88 -6.85 -7.11 -11.47
CA ASP A 88 -6.63 -8.05 -12.59
C ASP A 88 -5.89 -9.32 -12.13
N ALA A 89 -5.26 -9.32 -10.95
CA ALA A 89 -4.50 -10.46 -10.45
C ALA A 89 -5.42 -11.57 -9.86
N PRO A 90 -5.06 -12.85 -10.05
CA PRO A 90 -5.78 -13.96 -9.42
C PRO A 90 -5.59 -13.90 -7.90
N PRO A 91 -6.64 -13.64 -7.09
CA PRO A 91 -6.48 -13.33 -5.69
C PRO A 91 -6.04 -14.53 -4.85
N ASP A 92 -6.36 -15.75 -5.27
CA ASP A 92 -6.05 -16.98 -4.51
C ASP A 92 -4.80 -17.70 -5.02
N SER A 93 -4.05 -17.11 -5.95
CA SER A 93 -2.81 -17.72 -6.43
C SER A 93 -1.68 -17.57 -5.40
N ASP A 94 -0.82 -18.59 -5.33
CA ASP A 94 0.37 -18.55 -4.47
C ASP A 94 1.26 -17.34 -4.79
N ALA A 95 1.39 -16.99 -6.08
CA ALA A 95 2.19 -15.85 -6.53
C ALA A 95 1.65 -14.51 -6.00
N THR A 96 0.32 -14.35 -5.93
CA THR A 96 -0.31 -13.15 -5.38
C THR A 96 -0.12 -13.08 -3.87
N ARG A 97 -0.27 -14.21 -3.17
CA ARG A 97 -0.05 -14.30 -1.72
C ARG A 97 1.40 -14.03 -1.35
N GLU A 98 2.36 -14.62 -2.07
CA GLU A 98 3.80 -14.40 -1.84
C GLU A 98 4.16 -12.92 -2.07
N TRP A 99 3.64 -12.32 -3.13
CA TRP A 99 3.82 -10.88 -3.38
C TRP A 99 3.25 -10.03 -2.23
N PHE A 100 2.07 -10.38 -1.70
CA PHE A 100 1.45 -9.65 -0.60
C PHE A 100 2.29 -9.72 0.69
N LEU A 101 2.84 -10.91 1.01
CA LEU A 101 3.75 -11.07 2.14
C LEU A 101 5.07 -10.29 1.95
N GLN A 102 5.60 -10.26 0.72
CA GLN A 102 6.77 -9.44 0.40
C GLN A 102 6.49 -7.94 0.58
N LEU A 103 5.31 -7.46 0.14
CA LEU A 103 4.88 -6.09 0.38
C LEU A 103 4.88 -5.78 1.89
N MET A 104 4.30 -6.66 2.71
CA MET A 104 4.28 -6.48 4.17
C MET A 104 5.68 -6.41 4.78
N ALA A 105 6.56 -7.33 4.41
CA ALA A 105 7.94 -7.35 4.92
C ALA A 105 8.71 -6.08 4.52
N ARG A 106 8.60 -5.65 3.26
CA ARG A 106 9.26 -4.42 2.76
C ARG A 106 8.72 -3.19 3.46
N THR A 107 7.41 -3.10 3.65
CA THR A 107 6.79 -1.94 4.32
C THR A 107 7.19 -1.86 5.79
N GLN A 108 7.32 -2.98 6.50
CA GLN A 108 7.85 -2.99 7.86
C GLN A 108 9.30 -2.49 7.93
N VAL A 109 10.18 -2.96 7.03
CA VAL A 109 11.57 -2.47 6.95
C VAL A 109 11.57 -0.97 6.67
N ALA A 110 10.79 -0.53 5.68
CA ALA A 110 10.71 0.88 5.32
C ALA A 110 10.14 1.75 6.45
N PHE A 111 9.26 1.25 7.33
CA PHE A 111 8.77 2.01 8.49
C PHE A 111 9.85 2.26 9.53
N ASN A 112 10.83 1.35 9.64
CA ASN A 112 11.95 1.51 10.56
C ASN A 112 13.05 2.40 9.97
N GLU A 113 13.27 2.33 8.65
CA GLU A 113 14.34 3.08 7.98
C GLU A 113 13.94 4.49 7.56
N MET A 114 12.66 4.74 7.26
CA MET A 114 12.19 6.04 6.80
C MET A 114 11.79 6.93 7.99
N GLU A 115 12.31 8.14 8.05
CA GLU A 115 11.85 9.17 8.99
C GLU A 115 10.56 9.85 8.50
N ASP A 116 10.35 9.92 7.18
CA ASP A 116 9.21 10.64 6.58
C ASP A 116 7.89 9.86 6.74
N MET A 117 6.91 10.53 7.36
CA MET A 117 5.56 9.97 7.53
C MET A 117 4.80 9.83 6.21
N SER A 118 5.05 10.69 5.22
CA SER A 118 4.27 10.66 3.97
C SER A 118 4.53 9.38 3.19
N SER A 119 5.79 8.93 3.14
CA SER A 119 6.17 7.65 2.55
C SER A 119 5.55 6.47 3.29
N LYS A 120 5.50 6.49 4.63
CA LYS A 120 4.83 5.43 5.40
C LYS A 120 3.32 5.38 5.12
N LEU A 121 2.67 6.55 5.08
CA LEU A 121 1.25 6.67 4.76
C LEU A 121 0.93 6.19 3.33
N TYR A 122 1.83 6.43 2.37
CA TYR A 122 1.72 5.89 1.02
C TYR A 122 1.79 4.36 1.01
N LEU A 123 2.76 3.77 1.70
CA LEU A 123 2.91 2.32 1.80
C LEU A 123 1.70 1.66 2.50
N CYS A 124 1.15 2.27 3.55
CA CYS A 124 -0.11 1.84 4.16
C CYS A 124 -1.29 1.90 3.19
N SER A 125 -1.31 2.90 2.31
CA SER A 125 -2.34 3.02 1.29
C SER A 125 -2.24 1.87 0.29
N VAL A 126 -1.02 1.53 -0.17
CA VAL A 126 -0.79 0.37 -1.04
C VAL A 126 -1.27 -0.93 -0.38
N PHE A 127 -0.94 -1.15 0.90
CA PHE A 127 -1.43 -2.30 1.67
C PHE A 127 -2.98 -2.34 1.73
N THR A 128 -3.60 -1.21 2.07
CA THR A 128 -5.07 -1.11 2.16
C THR A 128 -5.73 -1.46 0.83
N LEU A 129 -5.19 -0.94 -0.28
CA LEU A 129 -5.69 -1.24 -1.62
C LEU A 129 -5.50 -2.69 -2.01
N ALA A 130 -4.39 -3.32 -1.62
CA ALA A 130 -4.18 -4.75 -1.83
C ALA A 130 -5.25 -5.57 -1.11
N VAL A 131 -5.50 -5.31 0.18
CA VAL A 131 -6.54 -6.02 0.93
C VAL A 131 -7.92 -5.82 0.30
N LEU A 132 -8.28 -4.61 -0.12
CA LEU A 132 -9.57 -4.34 -0.76
C LEU A 132 -9.73 -5.00 -2.12
N ALA A 133 -8.70 -4.94 -2.97
CA ALA A 133 -8.71 -5.53 -4.28
C ALA A 133 -8.84 -7.06 -4.19
N LEU A 134 -8.00 -7.68 -3.37
CA LEU A 134 -7.89 -9.15 -3.25
C LEU A 134 -9.06 -9.79 -2.50
N SER A 135 -9.67 -9.05 -1.55
CA SER A 135 -10.91 -9.47 -0.87
C SER A 135 -12.18 -9.28 -1.71
N GLY A 136 -12.09 -8.59 -2.86
CA GLY A 136 -13.24 -8.21 -3.67
C GLY A 136 -14.11 -7.09 -3.08
N HIS A 137 -13.77 -6.52 -1.91
CA HIS A 137 -14.57 -5.49 -1.25
C HIS A 137 -14.62 -4.16 -2.02
N TRP A 138 -13.73 -3.99 -3.00
CA TRP A 138 -13.83 -2.89 -3.96
C TRP A 138 -15.14 -2.89 -4.74
N ALA A 139 -15.79 -4.04 -4.94
CA ALA A 139 -17.02 -4.15 -5.71
C ALA A 139 -18.26 -3.62 -4.94
N LEU A 140 -18.17 -3.53 -3.61
CA LEU A 140 -19.26 -3.02 -2.75
C LEU A 140 -19.42 -1.50 -2.84
N GLU A 141 -18.42 -0.83 -3.39
CA GLU A 141 -18.39 0.61 -3.55
C GLU A 141 -18.38 0.93 -5.04
N ALA A 142 -19.57 1.10 -5.61
CA ALA A 142 -19.76 1.64 -6.96
C ALA A 142 -19.07 3.01 -7.14
N GLU A 143 -18.72 3.68 -6.03
CA GLU A 143 -18.08 4.99 -5.96
C GLU A 143 -16.59 4.94 -5.51
N LEU A 144 -15.96 3.76 -5.43
CA LEU A 144 -14.55 3.70 -5.02
C LEU A 144 -13.62 4.40 -6.03
N ALA A 145 -13.97 4.40 -7.31
CA ALA A 145 -13.16 5.04 -8.36
C ALA A 145 -12.97 6.55 -8.14
N PRO A 146 -13.99 7.36 -7.82
CA PRO A 146 -13.80 8.75 -7.39
C PRO A 146 -13.25 8.90 -5.96
N LEU A 147 -13.48 7.98 -5.03
CA LEU A 147 -12.94 8.07 -3.67
C LEU A 147 -11.42 7.83 -3.61
N LEU A 148 -10.91 6.91 -4.44
CA LEU A 148 -9.47 6.71 -4.67
C LEU A 148 -8.78 7.94 -5.27
N ARG A 149 -9.54 8.85 -5.92
CA ARG A 149 -9.02 10.10 -6.47
C ARG A 149 -8.80 11.20 -5.43
N VAL A 150 -9.41 11.10 -4.25
CA VAL A 150 -9.41 12.21 -3.28
C VAL A 150 -8.70 11.86 -1.98
N SER A 151 -8.80 10.61 -1.49
CA SER A 151 -8.06 10.17 -0.29
C SER A 151 -8.19 8.67 -0.05
N CYS A 152 -7.09 8.02 0.34
CA CYS A 152 -7.13 6.64 0.87
C CYS A 152 -7.87 6.52 2.21
N SER A 153 -8.31 7.63 2.82
CA SER A 153 -9.08 7.63 4.07
C SER A 153 -10.38 6.80 3.94
N ALA A 154 -11.14 6.98 2.85
CA ALA A 154 -12.36 6.18 2.60
C ALA A 154 -12.06 4.67 2.48
N ALA A 155 -10.99 4.33 1.75
CA ALA A 155 -10.54 2.95 1.60
C ALA A 155 -10.18 2.30 2.96
N ARG A 156 -9.60 3.07 3.90
CA ARG A 156 -9.25 2.57 5.24
C ARG A 156 -10.48 2.19 6.07
N HIS A 157 -11.61 2.86 5.88
CA HIS A 157 -12.85 2.50 6.59
C HIS A 157 -13.40 1.13 6.19
N LEU A 158 -13.05 0.63 5.02
CA LEU A 158 -13.43 -0.70 4.54
C LEU A 158 -12.48 -1.80 5.00
N LEU A 159 -11.27 -1.44 5.47
CA LEU A 159 -10.24 -2.39 5.89
C LEU A 159 -10.73 -3.37 6.98
N PRO A 160 -11.49 -2.96 8.01
CA PRO A 160 -12.02 -3.87 9.03
C PRO A 160 -13.02 -4.90 8.50
N ALA A 161 -13.66 -4.67 7.35
CA ALA A 161 -14.53 -5.66 6.71
C ALA A 161 -13.74 -6.53 5.71
N ALA A 162 -12.86 -5.89 4.95
CA ALA A 162 -12.12 -6.54 3.87
C ALA A 162 -11.05 -7.52 4.37
N ALA A 163 -10.34 -7.20 5.46
CA ALA A 163 -9.26 -8.06 5.96
C ALA A 163 -9.78 -9.41 6.50
N PRO A 164 -10.83 -9.48 7.35
CA PRO A 164 -11.41 -10.76 7.73
C PRO A 164 -11.93 -11.57 6.54
N ALA A 165 -12.54 -10.91 5.56
CA ALA A 165 -13.04 -11.59 4.37
C ALA A 165 -11.92 -12.19 3.52
N LEU A 166 -10.79 -11.50 3.38
CA LEU A 166 -9.60 -12.03 2.72
C LEU A 166 -9.05 -13.25 3.48
N LEU A 167 -8.82 -13.09 4.79
CA LEU A 167 -8.18 -14.10 5.64
C LEU A 167 -9.06 -15.32 5.93
N ALA A 168 -10.38 -15.21 5.73
CA ALA A 168 -11.28 -16.36 5.83
C ALA A 168 -11.08 -17.37 4.70
N ARG A 169 -10.53 -16.95 3.55
CA ARG A 169 -10.27 -17.82 2.39
C ARG A 169 -9.13 -18.77 2.70
N GLU A 170 -9.29 -20.05 2.36
CA GLU A 170 -8.35 -21.13 2.70
C GLU A 170 -6.89 -20.82 2.31
N PRO A 171 -6.58 -20.28 1.11
CA PRO A 171 -5.21 -19.92 0.74
C PRO A 171 -4.58 -18.83 1.61
N TRP A 172 -5.39 -18.02 2.28
CA TRP A 172 -4.95 -16.84 3.04
C TRP A 172 -4.86 -17.07 4.54
N GLN A 173 -5.42 -18.18 5.04
CA GLN A 173 -5.45 -18.48 6.48
C GLN A 173 -4.05 -18.58 7.08
N GLU A 174 -3.09 -19.15 6.35
CA GLU A 174 -1.69 -19.28 6.76
C GLU A 174 -0.98 -17.93 6.97
N CYS A 175 -1.51 -16.86 6.37
CA CYS A 175 -0.96 -15.50 6.46
C CYS A 175 -1.58 -14.67 7.60
N THR A 176 -2.55 -15.24 8.33
CA THR A 176 -3.33 -14.50 9.33
C THR A 176 -2.45 -13.92 10.43
N LEU A 177 -1.47 -14.69 10.93
CA LEU A 177 -0.58 -14.23 12.00
C LEU A 177 0.27 -13.05 11.54
N GLN A 178 0.85 -13.15 10.35
CA GLN A 178 1.69 -12.12 9.74
C GLN A 178 0.88 -10.83 9.56
N VAL A 179 -0.39 -10.93 9.13
CA VAL A 179 -1.27 -9.76 8.99
C VAL A 179 -1.59 -9.13 10.34
N LEU A 180 -1.86 -9.93 11.38
CA LEU A 180 -2.08 -9.43 12.73
C LEU A 180 -0.85 -8.69 13.27
N GLU A 181 0.34 -9.28 13.12
CA GLU A 181 1.60 -8.67 13.55
C GLU A 181 1.90 -7.38 12.79
N TRP A 182 1.63 -7.36 11.49
CA TRP A 182 1.82 -6.18 10.65
C TRP A 182 0.86 -5.06 11.03
N LEU A 183 -0.43 -5.36 11.24
CA LEU A 183 -1.43 -4.37 11.67
C LEU A 183 -1.08 -3.77 13.03
N TRP A 184 -0.60 -4.61 13.96
CA TRP A 184 -0.13 -4.16 15.26
C TRP A 184 1.09 -3.24 15.13
N HIS A 185 2.13 -3.67 14.41
CA HIS A 185 3.32 -2.84 14.18
C HIS A 185 2.96 -1.51 13.51
N THR A 186 2.12 -1.55 12.48
CA THR A 186 1.68 -0.36 11.74
C THR A 186 0.90 0.62 12.60
N ARG A 187 0.06 0.12 13.51
CA ARG A 187 -0.65 0.95 14.49
C ARG A 187 0.32 1.70 15.40
N ASP A 188 1.40 1.04 15.84
CA ASP A 188 2.36 1.64 16.78
C ASP A 188 3.34 2.58 16.07
N CYS A 189 3.61 2.38 14.77
CA CYS A 189 4.47 3.24 13.96
C CYS A 189 3.79 4.51 13.41
N LEU A 190 2.45 4.56 13.35
CA LEU A 190 1.70 5.63 12.70
C LEU A 190 0.67 6.26 13.64
N THR A 191 0.20 7.45 13.30
CA THR A 191 -0.77 8.19 14.11
C THR A 191 -2.15 8.26 13.43
N ASP A 192 -3.12 8.79 14.17
CA ASP A 192 -4.42 9.26 13.66
C ASP A 192 -5.30 8.17 13.02
N GLU A 193 -5.86 8.47 11.84
CA GLU A 193 -6.82 7.63 11.14
C GLU A 193 -6.26 6.26 10.78
N VAL A 194 -4.96 6.16 10.48
CA VAL A 194 -4.32 4.89 10.12
C VAL A 194 -4.22 3.98 11.33
N ALA A 195 -3.76 4.51 12.46
CA ALA A 195 -3.72 3.75 13.71
C ALA A 195 -5.12 3.28 14.13
N SER A 196 -6.13 4.15 14.02
CA SER A 196 -7.52 3.80 14.31
C SER A 196 -8.06 2.71 13.36
N SER A 197 -7.74 2.80 12.07
CA SER A 197 -8.10 1.79 11.07
C SER A 197 -7.45 0.43 11.39
N CYS A 198 -6.16 0.42 11.71
CA CYS A 198 -5.45 -0.80 12.13
C CYS A 198 -6.06 -1.41 13.38
N GLN A 199 -6.39 -0.59 14.41
CA GLN A 199 -7.04 -1.05 15.62
C GLN A 199 -8.41 -1.69 15.35
N ARG A 200 -9.26 -1.02 14.55
CA ARG A 200 -10.57 -1.57 14.16
C ARG A 200 -10.44 -2.88 13.39
N THR A 201 -9.42 -2.97 12.53
CA THR A 201 -9.12 -4.18 11.77
C THR A 201 -8.65 -5.31 12.69
N LEU A 202 -7.76 -5.06 13.64
CA LEU A 202 -7.37 -6.04 14.66
C LEU A 202 -8.58 -6.55 15.45
N LEU A 203 -9.47 -5.67 15.86
CA LEU A 203 -10.71 -6.03 16.57
C LEU A 203 -11.64 -6.89 15.72
N SER A 204 -11.73 -6.63 14.40
CA SER A 204 -12.53 -7.44 13.48
C SER A 204 -11.98 -8.87 13.32
N LEU A 205 -10.67 -9.05 13.51
CA LEU A 205 -9.97 -10.33 13.41
C LEU A 205 -9.92 -11.12 14.73
N ARG A 206 -10.57 -10.64 15.80
CA ARG A 206 -10.55 -11.26 17.14
C ARG A 206 -11.01 -12.72 17.19
N HIS A 207 -11.78 -13.14 16.18
CA HIS A 207 -12.36 -14.48 16.08
C HIS A 207 -11.44 -15.49 15.38
N THR A 208 -10.31 -15.05 14.83
CA THR A 208 -9.33 -15.94 14.19
C THR A 208 -8.54 -16.72 15.24
N GLU A 209 -8.23 -18.00 14.98
CA GLU A 209 -7.45 -18.83 15.91
C GLU A 209 -6.08 -18.21 16.28
N PRO A 210 -5.30 -17.66 15.32
CA PRO A 210 -4.01 -17.05 15.65
C PRO A 210 -4.12 -15.88 16.63
N PHE A 211 -5.22 -15.12 16.58
CA PHE A 211 -5.44 -13.99 17.48
C PHE A 211 -5.49 -14.42 18.95
N ALA A 212 -6.20 -15.52 19.25
CA ALA A 212 -6.29 -16.07 20.60
C ALA A 212 -4.98 -16.76 21.01
N LYS A 213 -4.43 -17.60 20.12
CA LYS A 213 -3.23 -18.41 20.38
C LYS A 213 -1.99 -17.54 20.67
N HIS A 214 -1.83 -16.44 19.93
CA HIS A 214 -0.70 -15.52 20.10
C HIS A 214 -0.98 -14.38 21.10
N LYS A 215 -2.10 -14.44 21.83
CA LYS A 215 -2.49 -13.47 22.86
C LYS A 215 -2.49 -12.03 22.36
N ILE A 216 -2.92 -11.80 21.11
CA ILE A 216 -2.96 -10.45 20.52
C ILE A 216 -3.87 -9.52 21.33
N TRP A 217 -4.91 -10.07 21.97
CA TRP A 217 -5.83 -9.34 22.85
C TRP A 217 -5.15 -8.61 24.03
N THR A 218 -3.99 -9.06 24.51
CA THR A 218 -3.28 -8.37 25.60
C THR A 218 -2.56 -7.10 25.13
N ARG A 219 -2.53 -6.84 23.83
CA ARG A 219 -1.82 -5.72 23.17
C ARG A 219 -2.77 -4.72 22.50
N LEU A 220 -4.08 -4.91 22.65
CA LEU A 220 -5.12 -4.05 22.10
C LEU A 220 -5.31 -2.77 22.90
#